data_AF-A0A6V7LZ58-F1
#
_entry.id   AF-A0A6V7LZ58-F1
#
_cell.length_a   1.000
_cell.length_b   1.000
_cell.length_c   1.000
_cell.angle_alpha   90.00
_cell.angle_beta   90.00
_cell.angle_gamma   90.00
#
_symmetry.space_group_name_H-M   'P 1'
#
loop_
_entity.id
_entity.type
_entity.pdbx_description
1 polymer ?
#
loop_
_entity_poly.entity_id
_entity_poly.type
_entity_poly.pdbx_seq_one_letter_code
_entity_poly.pdbx_strand_id
1 'polypeptide(L)' 'VRMWTTINEPMLYCILSYGGNLYPPVLNQSGVADYLCGHHLLLAHASVYEMYQKEFKPSQK' A
#
# COMPACT_ATOMS: atom_id res chain seq x y z
N VAL A 1 -15.83 -0.90 -13.74
CA VAL A 1 -15.70 -0.64 -12.29
C VAL A 1 -15.43 0.85 -12.11
N ARG A 2 -16.18 1.55 -11.24
CA ARG A 2 -16.14 3.02 -11.09
C ARG A 2 -15.43 3.51 -9.83
N MET A 3 -15.28 2.64 -8.84
CA MET A 3 -14.59 2.95 -7.59
C MET A 3 -13.50 1.91 -7.39
N TRP A 4 -12.31 2.38 -7.07
CA TRP A 4 -11.14 1.56 -6.83
C TRP A 4 -10.46 2.03 -5.55
N THR A 5 -9.96 1.07 -4.78
CA THR A 5 -8.90 1.30 -3.81
C THR A 5 -7.64 0.62 -4.32
N THR A 6 -6.48 1.19 -4.00
CA THR A 6 -5.18 0.63 -4.39
C THR A 6 -4.72 -0.40 -3.37
N ILE A 7 -4.67 0.01 -2.10
CA ILE A 7 -4.23 -0.82 -0.99
C ILE A 7 -5.27 -0.67 0.12
N ASN A 8 -5.78 -1.80 0.63
CA ASN A 8 -6.66 -1.82 1.79
C ASN A 8 -5.82 -1.83 3.08
N GLU A 9 -6.17 -0.97 4.03
CA GLU A 9 -5.58 -0.94 5.39
C GLU A 9 -4.03 -0.98 5.45
N PRO A 10 -3.33 -0.07 4.76
CA PRO A 10 -1.87 -0.13 4.64
C PRO A 10 -1.13 -0.09 5.99
N MET A 11 -1.66 0.65 6.97
CA MET A 11 -1.10 0.71 8.32
C MET A 11 -1.14 -0.65 9.01
N LEU A 12 -2.30 -1.30 9.01
CA LEU A 12 -2.52 -2.58 9.66
C LEU A 12 -1.67 -3.67 9.01
N TYR A 13 -1.58 -3.65 7.68
CA TYR A 13 -0.70 -4.53 6.93
C TYR A 13 0.76 -4.39 7.38
N CYS A 14 1.33 -3.18 7.38
CA CYS A 14 2.74 -2.99 7.73
C CYS A 14 3.05 -3.31 9.20
N ILE A 15 2.17 -2.93 10.14
CA ILE A 15 2.37 -3.19 11.57
C ILE A 15 2.32 -4.69 11.86
N LEU A 16 1.34 -5.42 11.31
CA LEU A 16 1.13 -6.83 11.66
C LEU A 16 2.05 -7.80 10.92
N SER A 17 2.73 -7.35 9.86
CA SER A 17 3.60 -8.19 9.03
C SER A 17 5.09 -7.85 9.10
N TYR A 18 5.46 -6.58 8.89
CA TYR A 18 6.86 -6.14 8.91
C TYR A 18 7.28 -5.75 10.33
N GLY A 19 6.40 -5.05 11.05
CA GLY A 19 6.63 -4.67 12.45
C GLY A 19 6.35 -5.80 13.45
N GLY A 20 5.50 -6.75 13.06
CA GLY A 20 4.96 -7.79 13.94
C GLY A 20 4.99 -9.17 13.31
N ASN A 21 4.26 -10.09 13.93
CA ASN A 21 4.43 -11.53 13.72
C ASN A 21 3.12 -12.24 13.35
N LEU A 22 2.07 -11.48 13.02
CA LEU A 22 0.74 -12.03 12.81
C LEU A 22 0.54 -12.44 11.35
N TYR A 23 1.12 -11.70 10.40
CA TYR A 23 1.03 -11.98 8.97
C TYR A 23 2.42 -12.10 8.32
N PRO A 24 2.57 -12.91 7.25
CA PRO A 24 3.77 -12.89 6.43
C PRO A 24 4.11 -11.48 5.94
N PRO A 25 5.39 -11.06 5.92
CA PRO A 25 6.58 -11.89 6.13
C PRO A 25 7.03 -12.16 7.58
N VAL A 26 6.29 -11.74 8.63
CA VAL A 26 6.61 -12.00 10.06
C VAL A 26 8.03 -11.55 10.43
N LEU A 27 8.42 -10.32 10.07
CA LEU A 27 9.80 -9.86 10.30
C LEU A 27 10.08 -9.43 11.74
N ASN A 28 9.04 -9.07 12.51
CA ASN A 28 9.17 -8.56 13.89
C ASN A 28 10.12 -7.35 14.04
N GLN A 29 10.21 -6.49 13.03
CA GLN A 29 11.16 -5.37 12.98
C GLN A 29 10.42 -4.02 13.07
N SER A 30 9.69 -3.81 14.16
CA SER A 30 8.98 -2.55 14.37
C SER A 30 9.94 -1.38 14.57
N GLY A 31 9.56 -0.20 14.08
CA GLY A 31 10.38 1.01 14.08
C GLY A 31 11.26 1.16 12.85
N VAL A 32 11.42 0.12 12.04
CA VAL A 32 12.22 0.16 10.80
C VAL A 32 11.44 -0.45 9.64
N ALA A 33 11.13 -1.75 9.71
CA ALA A 33 10.54 -2.47 8.57
C ALA A 33 9.08 -2.09 8.32
N ASP A 34 8.31 -1.82 9.37
CA ASP A 34 6.94 -1.29 9.28
C ASP A 34 6.89 0.11 8.64
N TYR A 35 7.82 1.00 9.02
CA TYR A 35 7.94 2.32 8.42
C TYR A 35 8.43 2.26 6.97
N LEU A 36 9.39 1.39 6.65
CA LEU A 36 9.83 1.16 5.26
C LEU A 36 8.70 0.58 4.41
N CYS A 37 7.93 -0.37 4.94
CA CYS A 37 6.71 -0.87 4.30
C CYS A 37 5.75 0.29 4.02
N GLY A 38 5.42 1.10 5.04
CA GLY A 38 4.50 2.23 4.89
C GLY A 38 4.98 3.24 3.85
N HIS A 39 6.28 3.57 3.83
CA HIS A 39 6.88 4.47 2.86
C HIS A 39 6.67 3.97 1.42
N HIS A 40 6.96 2.70 1.15
CA HIS A 40 6.80 2.14 -0.19
C HIS A 40 5.33 1.97 -0.59
N LEU A 41 4.44 1.66 0.35
CA LEU A 41 3.00 1.61 0.08
C LEU A 41 2.45 2.99 -0.31
N LEU A 42 2.92 4.08 0.33
CA LEU A 42 2.54 5.45 -0.03
C LEU A 42 3.03 5.81 -1.44
N LEU A 43 4.28 5.48 -1.77
CA LEU A 43 4.82 5.70 -3.11
C LEU A 43 4.04 4.89 -4.16
N ALA A 44 3.77 3.61 -3.89
CA ALA A 44 2.99 2.75 -4.78
C ALA A 44 1.57 3.29 -5.01
N HIS A 45 0.90 3.75 -3.94
CA HIS A 45 -0.41 4.40 -4.05
C HIS A 45 -0.37 5.60 -5.01
N ALA A 46 0.59 6.52 -4.81
CA ALA A 46 0.73 7.71 -5.62
C ALA A 46 1.02 7.36 -7.09
N SER A 47 1.92 6.41 -7.35
CA SER A 47 2.26 5.96 -8.70
C SER A 47 1.05 5.34 -9.42
N VAL A 48 0.29 4.47 -8.76
CA VAL A 48 -0.90 3.85 -9.36
C VAL A 48 -2.02 4.87 -9.57
N TYR A 49 -2.19 5.81 -8.63
CA TYR A 49 -3.14 6.91 -8.81
C TYR A 49 -2.78 7.75 -10.05
N GLU A 50 -1.51 8.14 -10.19
CA GLU A 50 -1.04 8.92 -11.35
C GLU A 50 -1.21 8.17 -12.67
N MET A 51 -0.85 6.88 -12.71
CA MET A 51 -1.09 5.99 -13.86
C MET A 51 -2.58 5.95 -14.21
N TYR A 52 -3.45 5.73 -13.21
CA TYR A 52 -4.89 5.69 -13.41
C TYR A 52 -5.44 6.99 -14.03
N GLN A 53 -5.01 8.15 -13.52
CA GLN A 53 -5.43 9.44 -14.04
C GLN A 53 -5.03 9.65 -15.50
N LYS A 54 -3.83 9.21 -15.89
CA LYS A 54 -3.31 9.39 -17.25
C LYS A 54 -3.93 8.41 -18.24
N GLU A 55 -4.05 7.14 -17.85
CA GLU A 55 -4.31 6.05 -18.81
C GLU A 55 -5.77 5.61 -18.82
N PHE A 56 -6.47 5.65 -17.68
CA PHE A 56 -7.77 5.01 -17.52
C PHE A 56 -8.90 6.00 -17.24
N LYS A 57 -8.64 7.06 -16.47
CA LYS A 57 -9.66 8.06 -16.13
C LYS A 57 -10.33 8.70 -17.36
N PRO A 58 -9.63 9.04 -18.46
CA PRO A 58 -10.25 9.71 -19.60
C PRO A 58 -11.29 8.84 -20.33
N SER A 59 -11.13 7.52 -20.31
CA SER A 59 -12.00 6.57 -21.02
C SER A 59 -13.01 5.87 -20.10
N GLN A 60 -12.78 5.89 -18.78
CA GLN A 60 -13.73 5.33 -17.80
C GLN A 60 -14.93 6.25 -17.58
N LYS A 61 -16.12 5.74 -17.95
CA LYS A 61 -17.44 6.39 -17.79
C LYS A 61 -18.13 6.09 -16.46
#